data_AF-A0A1A8M5P5-F1
#
_entry.id   AF-A0A1A8M5P5-F1
#
_cell.length_a   1.000
_cell.length_b   1.000
_cell.length_c   1.000
_cell.angle_alpha   90.00
_cell.angle_beta   90.00
_cell.angle_gamma   90.00
#
_symmetry.space_group_name_H-M   'P 1'
#
loop_
_entity.id
_entity.type
_entity.pdbx_description
1 polymer ?
#
loop_
_entity_poly.entity_id
_entity_poly.type
_entity_poly.pdbx_seq_one_letter_code
_entity_poly.pdbx_strand_id
1 'polypeptide(L)'
;GSRIYSSSTGIILNNELADFCGRANSFSPGEQPPSSMAPVVLKSQSKILLIGASGGSMITTGLASALINHLWFGKSLKEAIASPVVFINSKNAAKFEPGFDEDVIKTLKARGHN
;
A
#
# COMPACT_ATOMS: atom_id res chain seq x y z
N GLY A 1 -8.15 -0.84 -13.73
CA GLY A 1 -8.20 -0.89 -15.21
C GLY A 1 -9.43 -0.13 -15.72
N SER A 2 -9.40 0.32 -16.97
CA SER A 2 -10.47 1.11 -17.60
C SER A 2 -11.76 0.34 -17.90
N ARG A 3 -11.73 -1.00 -17.77
CA ARG A 3 -12.77 -1.93 -18.23
C ARG A 3 -12.99 -1.91 -19.75
N ILE A 4 -12.07 -1.30 -20.51
CA ILE A 4 -12.05 -1.36 -21.98
C ILE A 4 -11.19 -2.57 -22.39
N TYR A 5 -11.79 -3.46 -23.16
CA TYR A 5 -11.16 -4.65 -23.72
C TYR A 5 -11.12 -4.56 -25.25
N SER A 6 -9.95 -4.77 -25.83
CA SER A 6 -9.78 -4.86 -27.28
C SER A 6 -10.09 -6.28 -27.76
N SER A 7 -11.19 -6.45 -28.50
CA SER A 7 -11.58 -7.75 -29.04
C SER A 7 -10.64 -8.28 -30.12
N SER A 8 -9.91 -7.40 -30.81
CA SER A 8 -8.95 -7.79 -31.86
C SER A 8 -7.59 -8.21 -31.32
N THR A 9 -7.17 -7.68 -30.16
CA THR A 9 -5.83 -7.92 -29.61
C THR A 9 -5.82 -8.66 -28.26
N GLY A 10 -6.96 -8.75 -27.57
CA GLY A 10 -7.06 -9.35 -26.24
C GLY A 10 -6.54 -8.46 -25.10
N ILE A 11 -6.15 -7.21 -25.38
CA ILE A 11 -5.56 -6.29 -24.38
C ILE A 11 -6.66 -5.58 -23.60
N ILE A 12 -6.53 -5.58 -22.26
CA ILE A 12 -7.33 -4.73 -21.36
C ILE A 12 -6.55 -3.43 -21.10
N LEU A 13 -7.18 -2.29 -21.39
CA LEU A 13 -6.53 -0.99 -21.23
C LEU A 13 -6.52 -0.55 -19.75
N ASN A 14 -5.41 -0.01 -19.28
CA ASN A 14 -5.28 0.56 -17.93
C ASN A 14 -6.11 1.86 -17.78
N ASN A 15 -6.16 2.41 -16.56
CA ASN A 15 -6.78 3.72 -16.32
C ASN A 15 -5.85 4.63 -15.51
N GLU A 16 -4.53 4.53 -15.70
CA GLU A 16 -3.58 5.03 -14.71
C GLU A 16 -3.52 6.56 -14.67
N LEU A 17 -3.98 7.24 -15.72
CA LEU A 17 -4.14 8.70 -15.67
C LEU A 17 -5.12 9.15 -14.56
N ALA A 18 -6.00 8.27 -14.07
CA ALA A 18 -6.83 8.54 -12.92
C ALA A 18 -6.03 8.77 -11.62
N ASP A 19 -4.77 8.34 -11.54
CA ASP A 19 -3.92 8.54 -10.36
C ASP A 19 -3.45 9.99 -10.18
N PHE A 20 -3.63 10.85 -11.19
CA PHE A 20 -3.50 12.31 -11.00
C PHE A 20 -4.63 12.88 -10.13
N CYS A 21 -5.82 12.29 -10.16
CA CYS A 21 -7.01 12.80 -9.46
C CYS A 21 -6.77 12.85 -7.95
N GLY A 22 -6.82 14.05 -7.37
CA GLY A 22 -6.59 14.26 -5.93
C GLY A 22 -5.14 14.13 -5.48
N ARG A 23 -4.18 14.00 -6.42
CA ARG A 23 -2.73 13.94 -6.15
C ARG A 23 -1.93 15.01 -6.91
N ALA A 24 -2.48 15.54 -8.00
CA ALA A 24 -1.90 16.63 -8.78
C ALA A 24 -2.95 17.70 -9.11
N ASN A 25 -2.53 18.97 -9.15
CA ASN A 25 -3.39 20.10 -9.51
C ASN A 25 -3.48 20.33 -11.04
N SER A 26 -2.50 19.85 -11.78
CA SER A 26 -2.40 19.93 -13.25
C SER A 26 -1.50 18.81 -13.76
N PHE A 27 -1.66 18.40 -15.00
CA PHE A 27 -0.77 17.48 -15.69
C PHE A 27 -0.69 17.81 -17.19
N SER A 28 0.41 17.44 -17.84
CA SER A 28 0.66 17.74 -19.26
C SER A 28 0.63 16.48 -20.14
N PRO A 29 0.43 16.62 -21.47
CA PRO A 29 0.56 15.48 -22.39
C PRO A 29 1.93 14.81 -22.26
N GLY A 30 1.93 13.47 -22.15
CA GLY A 30 3.15 12.67 -21.99
C GLY A 30 3.66 12.56 -20.55
N GLU A 31 3.08 13.31 -19.60
CA GLU A 31 3.41 13.19 -18.19
C GLU A 31 2.92 11.86 -17.60
N GLN A 32 3.73 11.26 -16.73
CA GLN A 32 3.39 10.01 -16.06
C GLN A 32 2.73 10.28 -14.70
N PRO A 33 1.62 9.59 -14.38
CA PRO A 33 0.94 9.78 -13.11
C PRO A 33 1.79 9.30 -11.91
N PRO A 34 1.61 9.91 -10.73
CA PRO A 34 2.34 9.50 -9.53
C PRO A 34 1.92 8.09 -9.10
N SER A 35 2.91 7.21 -8.92
CA SER A 35 2.69 5.84 -8.44
C SER A 35 3.05 5.68 -6.96
N SER A 36 2.31 4.80 -6.28
CA SER A 36 2.67 4.33 -4.93
C SER A 36 3.40 2.98 -4.96
N MET A 37 3.66 2.41 -6.15
CA MET A 37 4.39 1.15 -6.27
C MET A 37 5.79 1.30 -5.67
N ALA A 38 6.14 0.38 -4.78
CA ALA A 38 7.43 0.36 -4.12
C ALA A 38 7.94 -1.09 -4.03
N PRO A 39 8.33 -1.73 -5.14
CA PRO A 39 9.02 -3.02 -5.05
C PRO A 39 10.34 -2.83 -4.28
N VAL A 40 10.58 -3.66 -3.27
CA VAL A 40 11.75 -3.55 -2.40
C VAL A 40 12.64 -4.78 -2.53
N VAL A 41 13.95 -4.53 -2.64
CA VAL A 41 15.00 -5.53 -2.51
C VAL A 41 15.88 -5.15 -1.33
N LEU A 42 15.89 -5.97 -0.28
CA LEU A 42 16.78 -5.83 0.86
C LEU A 42 17.88 -6.88 0.77
N LYS A 43 19.13 -6.44 0.90
CA LYS A 43 20.29 -7.32 0.84
C LYS A 43 21.14 -7.16 2.10
N SER A 44 21.47 -8.29 2.70
CA SER A 44 22.49 -8.44 3.76
C SER A 44 23.61 -9.35 3.24
N GLN A 45 24.65 -9.56 4.04
CA GLN A 45 25.75 -10.47 3.66
C GLN A 45 25.29 -11.90 3.42
N SER A 46 24.28 -12.37 4.17
CA SER A 46 23.84 -13.77 4.15
C SER A 46 22.45 -14.00 3.55
N LYS A 47 21.67 -12.93 3.31
CA LYS A 47 20.25 -13.04 2.90
C LYS A 47 19.84 -11.93 1.94
N ILE A 48 18.91 -12.26 1.05
CA ILE A 48 18.19 -11.31 0.20
C ILE A 48 16.69 -11.50 0.47
N LEU A 49 15.96 -10.39 0.63
CA LEU A 49 14.50 -10.35 0.75
C LEU A 49 13.95 -9.49 -0.38
N LEU A 50 13.04 -10.06 -1.16
CA LEU A 50 12.23 -9.35 -2.15
C LEU A 50 10.80 -9.26 -1.62
N ILE A 51 10.24 -8.07 -1.61
CA ILE A 51 8.86 -7.85 -1.16
C ILE A 51 8.20 -6.76 -2.00
N GLY A 52 6.91 -6.94 -2.27
CA GLY A 52 6.07 -6.00 -2.99
C GLY A 52 4.65 -6.07 -2.44
N ALA A 53 3.82 -5.10 -2.81
CA ALA A 53 2.42 -5.06 -2.42
C ALA A 53 1.57 -4.48 -3.56
N SER A 54 0.26 -4.68 -3.46
CA SER A 54 -0.77 -4.04 -4.28
C SER A 54 -1.72 -3.26 -3.38
N GLY A 55 -2.63 -2.46 -3.96
CA GLY A 55 -3.62 -1.68 -3.19
C GLY A 55 -3.46 -0.16 -3.27
N GLY A 56 -2.83 0.37 -4.32
CA GLY A 56 -2.74 1.80 -4.56
C GLY A 56 -1.96 2.52 -3.44
N SER A 57 -2.58 3.51 -2.80
CA SER A 57 -1.96 4.26 -1.69
C SER A 57 -1.62 3.42 -0.46
N MET A 58 -2.19 2.21 -0.31
CA MET A 58 -1.89 1.32 0.80
C MET A 58 -0.53 0.60 0.67
N ILE A 59 0.07 0.56 -0.53
CA ILE A 59 1.29 -0.21 -0.82
C ILE A 59 2.42 0.13 0.16
N THR A 60 2.70 1.42 0.35
CA THR A 60 3.81 1.87 1.20
C THR A 60 3.58 1.52 2.67
N THR A 61 2.34 1.63 3.16
CA THR A 61 1.98 1.31 4.54
C THR A 61 2.02 -0.18 4.82
N GLY A 62 1.50 -1.00 3.89
CA GLY A 62 1.55 -2.46 3.99
C GLY A 62 2.98 -2.98 3.97
N LEU A 63 3.82 -2.46 3.08
CA LEU A 63 5.24 -2.80 3.03
C LEU A 63 5.98 -2.40 4.31
N ALA A 64 5.78 -1.18 4.79
CA ALA A 64 6.38 -0.73 6.04
C ALA A 64 5.96 -1.63 7.20
N SER A 65 4.67 -1.95 7.32
CA SER A 65 4.13 -2.82 8.37
C SER A 65 4.73 -4.23 8.32
N ALA A 66 4.80 -4.84 7.14
CA ALA A 66 5.40 -6.16 6.97
C ALA A 66 6.90 -6.16 7.29
N LEU A 67 7.65 -5.16 6.82
CA LEU A 67 9.07 -5.03 7.10
C LEU A 67 9.35 -4.76 8.58
N ILE A 68 8.54 -3.91 9.24
CA ILE A 68 8.64 -3.67 10.68
C ILE A 68 8.44 -4.97 11.45
N ASN A 69 7.38 -5.71 11.14
CA ASN A 69 7.07 -6.97 11.79
C ASN A 69 8.19 -8.01 11.62
N HIS A 70 8.76 -8.10 10.42
CA HIS A 70 9.80 -9.08 10.13
C HIS A 70 11.17 -8.68 10.72
N LEU A 71 11.61 -7.45 10.50
CA LEU A 71 12.98 -7.02 10.82
C LEU A 71 13.13 -6.56 12.26
N TRP A 72 12.14 -5.84 12.81
CA TRP A 72 12.20 -5.34 14.19
C TRP A 72 11.54 -6.26 15.19
N PHE A 73 10.35 -6.80 14.88
CA PHE A 73 9.64 -7.69 15.81
C PHE A 73 9.99 -9.18 15.64
N GLY A 74 10.88 -9.52 14.70
CA GLY A 74 11.41 -10.87 14.53
C GLY A 74 10.38 -11.91 14.07
N LYS A 75 9.20 -11.49 13.61
CA LYS A 75 8.18 -12.41 13.09
C LYS A 75 8.70 -13.13 11.84
N SER A 76 8.24 -14.36 11.61
CA SER A 76 8.46 -15.00 10.31
C SER A 76 7.85 -14.15 9.20
N LEU A 77 8.37 -14.24 7.97
CA LEU A 77 7.86 -13.44 6.86
C LEU A 77 6.35 -13.66 6.63
N LYS A 78 5.87 -14.90 6.81
CA LYS A 78 4.45 -15.25 6.71
C LYS A 78 3.61 -14.53 7.77
N GLU A 79 4.03 -14.56 9.02
CA GLU A 79 3.34 -13.87 10.12
C GLU A 79 3.40 -12.36 9.96
N ALA A 80 4.52 -11.83 9.47
CA ALA A 80 4.70 -10.41 9.23
C ALA A 80 3.75 -9.89 8.14
N ILE A 81 3.57 -10.64 7.05
CA ILE A 81 2.61 -10.33 5.98
C ILE A 81 1.16 -10.48 6.48
N ALA A 82 0.88 -11.49 7.31
CA ALA A 82 -0.46 -11.73 7.84
C ALA A 82 -0.84 -10.81 9.01
N SER A 83 0.08 -9.99 9.51
CA SER A 83 -0.18 -9.09 10.63
C SER A 83 -1.12 -7.96 10.18
N PRO A 84 -2.20 -7.66 10.92
CA PRO A 84 -3.15 -6.61 10.55
C PRO A 84 -2.48 -5.23 10.33
N VAL A 85 -2.90 -4.53 9.29
CA VAL A 85 -2.40 -3.21 8.91
C VAL A 85 -3.36 -2.10 9.38
N VAL A 86 -2.78 -0.99 9.84
CA VAL A 86 -3.48 0.29 9.99
C VAL A 86 -3.02 1.24 8.90
N PHE A 87 -3.95 1.78 8.12
CA PHE A 87 -3.70 2.71 7.02
C PHE A 87 -4.31 4.09 7.32
N ILE A 88 -3.52 5.15 7.14
CA ILE A 88 -4.01 6.53 7.23
C ILE A 88 -4.29 7.05 5.84
N ASN A 89 -5.54 7.41 5.56
CA ASN A 89 -5.95 7.91 4.25
C ASN A 89 -5.66 9.41 4.06
N SER A 90 -5.93 9.93 2.86
CA SER A 90 -5.72 11.34 2.52
C SER A 90 -6.57 12.35 3.31
N LYS A 91 -7.58 11.88 4.05
CA LYS A 91 -8.43 12.70 4.95
C LYS A 91 -7.96 12.59 6.41
N ASN A 92 -6.76 12.07 6.64
CA ASN A 92 -6.18 11.80 7.96
C ASN A 92 -7.02 10.85 8.82
N ALA A 93 -7.78 9.95 8.19
CA ALA A 93 -8.60 8.97 8.89
C ALA A 93 -7.90 7.61 8.93
N ALA A 94 -7.90 6.98 10.11
CA ALA A 94 -7.36 5.65 10.34
C ALA A 94 -8.31 4.57 9.83
N LYS A 95 -7.76 3.61 9.09
CA LYS A 95 -8.43 2.42 8.56
C LYS A 95 -7.72 1.19 9.08
N PHE A 96 -8.43 0.42 9.88
CA PHE A 96 -7.92 -0.81 10.47
C PHE A 96 -8.44 -2.01 9.68
N GLU A 97 -7.58 -2.98 9.44
CA GLU A 97 -8.01 -4.28 8.90
C GLU A 97 -8.85 -5.07 9.91
N PRO A 98 -9.68 -6.02 9.45
CA PRO A 98 -10.39 -6.93 10.34
C PRO A 98 -9.43 -7.68 11.29
N GLY A 99 -9.81 -7.81 12.55
CA GLY A 99 -9.01 -8.51 13.56
C GLY A 99 -7.86 -7.68 14.15
N PHE A 100 -7.84 -6.37 13.91
CA PHE A 100 -6.96 -5.45 14.64
C PHE A 100 -7.37 -5.37 16.12
N ASP A 101 -6.39 -5.12 17.00
CA ASP A 101 -6.60 -5.06 18.44
C ASP A 101 -7.57 -3.91 18.85
N GLU A 102 -8.69 -4.28 19.46
CA GLU A 102 -9.76 -3.34 19.85
C GLU A 102 -9.34 -2.37 20.95
N ASP A 103 -8.48 -2.80 21.88
CA ASP A 103 -7.96 -1.93 22.93
C ASP A 103 -7.04 -0.87 22.33
N VAL A 104 -6.25 -1.24 21.33
CA VAL A 104 -5.43 -0.30 20.56
C VAL A 104 -6.31 0.69 19.79
N ILE A 105 -7.34 0.22 19.08
CA ILE A 105 -8.28 1.10 18.35
C ILE A 105 -8.93 2.10 19.30
N LYS A 106 -9.46 1.63 20.43
CA LYS A 106 -10.12 2.48 21.44
C LYS A 106 -9.16 3.52 21.99
N THR A 107 -7.92 3.13 22.29
CA THR A 107 -6.89 4.03 22.81
C THR A 107 -6.48 5.09 21.78
N LEU A 108 -6.35 4.72 20.51
CA LEU A 108 -6.06 5.67 19.43
C LEU A 108 -7.21 6.68 19.25
N LYS A 109 -8.46 6.23 19.28
CA LYS A 109 -9.65 7.11 19.25
C LYS A 109 -9.67 8.07 20.44
N ALA A 110 -9.37 7.59 21.65
CA ALA A 110 -9.28 8.44 22.84
C ALA A 110 -8.19 9.52 22.73
N ARG A 111 -7.16 9.29 21.89
CA ARG A 111 -6.10 10.26 21.56
C ARG A 111 -6.44 11.16 20.37
N GLY A 112 -7.63 11.05 19.79
CA GLY A 112 -8.10 11.89 18.68
C GLY A 112 -7.80 11.34 17.28
N HIS A 113 -7.32 10.09 17.16
CA HIS A 113 -7.18 9.43 15.86
C HIS A 113 -8.52 8.79 15.45
N ASN A 114 -9.17 9.37 14.45
CA ASN A 114 -10.48 8.93 13.94
C ASN A 114 -10.36 8.01 12.73
#